data_AF-A0A4D7GZJ0-F1
#
_entry.id   AF-A0A4D7GZJ0-F1
#
_cell.length_a   1.000
_cell.length_b   1.000
_cell.length_c   1.000
_cell.angle_alpha   90.00
_cell.angle_beta   90.00
_cell.angle_gamma   90.00
#
_symmetry.space_group_name_H-M   'P 1'
#
loop_
_entity.id
_entity.type
_entity.pdbx_description
1 polymer ?
#
loop_
_entity_poly.entity_id
_entity_poly.type
_entity_poly.pdbx_seq_one_letter_code
_entity_poly.pdbx_strand_id
1 'polypeptide(L)'
;MVEILYEPSGEYPYPEQIISRGTFEYTKEGILGTSSAEGSFQLRPGSGMFVVRMSAGSAQMDEIVDALDEKLDSELGRVIEVHSGIADHSNAIWHLLEEAKWISSVAIRFRGERTPLAELREEKNISMEDVEYEYPIIEADFILETPWGAPVNVIYEDGKIEVATDSDETHEYVLQLLEAARAQ
;
A
#
# COMPACT_ATOMS: atom_id res chain seq x y z
N MET A 1 -17.52 16.82 1.54
CA MET A 1 -18.73 15.96 1.45
C MET A 1 -18.29 14.79 0.57
N VAL A 2 -18.47 13.54 0.98
CA VAL A 2 -17.92 12.38 0.25
C VAL A 2 -19.10 11.65 -0.37
N GLU A 3 -19.11 11.48 -1.69
CA GLU A 3 -20.14 10.76 -2.46
C GLU A 3 -19.56 9.44 -2.99
N ILE A 4 -20.16 8.31 -2.60
CA ILE A 4 -19.65 6.95 -2.88
C ILE A 4 -20.52 6.29 -3.96
N LEU A 5 -19.91 5.85 -5.07
CA LEU A 5 -20.57 5.11 -6.16
C LEU A 5 -20.00 3.68 -6.26
N TYR A 6 -20.86 2.67 -6.04
CA TYR A 6 -20.49 1.24 -5.95
C TYR A 6 -20.73 0.49 -7.26
N GLU A 7 -19.70 -0.21 -7.77
CA GLU A 7 -19.80 -1.13 -8.92
C GLU A 7 -18.98 -2.42 -8.69
N PRO A 8 -19.57 -3.62 -8.78
CA PRO A 8 -18.83 -4.89 -8.73
C PRO A 8 -18.22 -5.25 -10.11
N SER A 9 -16.96 -5.70 -10.14
CA SER A 9 -16.26 -6.15 -11.36
C SER A 9 -16.07 -7.67 -11.43
N GLY A 10 -16.03 -8.23 -12.66
CA GLY A 10 -15.83 -9.66 -12.95
C GLY A 10 -14.39 -10.19 -12.83
N GLU A 11 -14.18 -11.47 -13.22
CA GLU A 11 -13.12 -12.42 -12.84
C GLU A 11 -11.75 -11.83 -12.48
N TYR A 12 -11.37 -12.09 -11.23
CA TYR A 12 -10.22 -11.55 -10.50
C TYR A 12 -9.36 -12.72 -9.97
N PRO A 13 -8.02 -12.61 -9.83
CA PRO A 13 -7.15 -13.69 -9.33
C PRO A 13 -7.56 -14.24 -7.95
N TYR A 14 -8.37 -13.48 -7.21
CA TYR A 14 -9.16 -13.96 -6.09
C TYR A 14 -10.62 -14.05 -6.55
N PRO A 15 -11.09 -15.21 -7.04
CA PRO A 15 -12.42 -15.33 -7.63
C PRO A 15 -13.55 -15.07 -6.63
N GLU A 16 -13.25 -15.08 -5.34
CA GLU A 16 -14.18 -14.75 -4.25
C GLU A 16 -14.07 -13.29 -3.75
N GLN A 17 -13.10 -12.51 -4.24
CA GLN A 17 -12.87 -11.15 -3.76
C GLN A 17 -13.87 -10.16 -4.35
N ILE A 18 -14.74 -9.67 -3.48
CA ILE A 18 -15.64 -8.56 -3.79
C ILE A 18 -14.86 -7.25 -3.64
N ILE A 19 -14.48 -6.65 -4.77
CA ILE A 19 -13.89 -5.31 -4.79
C ILE A 19 -15.02 -4.29 -4.68
N SER A 20 -15.03 -3.51 -3.60
CA SER A 20 -15.95 -2.37 -3.47
C SER A 20 -15.24 -1.11 -3.92
N ARG A 21 -15.80 -0.39 -4.89
CA ARG A 21 -15.23 0.84 -5.44
C ARG A 21 -16.05 2.05 -4.99
N GLY A 22 -15.41 3.21 -4.98
CA GLY A 22 -16.08 4.48 -4.74
C GLY A 22 -15.22 5.65 -5.19
N THR A 23 -15.86 6.80 -5.32
CA THR A 23 -15.22 8.10 -5.53
C THR A 23 -15.24 8.88 -4.23
N PHE A 24 -14.43 9.92 -4.13
CA PHE A 24 -14.49 10.84 -2.99
C PHE A 24 -14.19 12.27 -3.41
N GLU A 25 -14.79 13.20 -2.67
CA GLU A 25 -14.42 14.61 -2.63
C GLU A 25 -14.13 14.98 -1.16
N TYR A 26 -12.94 15.53 -0.93
CA TYR A 26 -12.45 15.94 0.37
C TYR A 26 -12.19 17.44 0.35
N THR A 27 -12.58 18.11 1.44
CA THR A 27 -12.30 19.53 1.65
C THR A 27 -12.19 19.77 3.13
N LYS A 28 -11.09 20.42 3.55
CA LYS A 28 -10.84 20.82 4.93
C LYS A 28 -10.39 22.27 4.96
N GLU A 29 -11.13 23.08 5.72
CA GLU A 29 -10.73 24.46 5.99
C GLU A 29 -9.78 24.48 7.20
N GLY A 30 -8.59 25.03 7.01
CA GLY A 30 -7.58 25.19 8.04
C GLY A 30 -7.13 26.64 8.19
N ILE A 31 -6.30 26.90 9.21
CA ILE A 31 -5.75 28.23 9.50
C ILE A 31 -4.90 28.76 8.33
N LEU A 32 -4.26 27.86 7.57
CA LEU A 32 -3.39 28.19 6.44
C LEU A 32 -4.11 28.22 5.08
N GLY A 33 -5.43 28.05 5.06
CA GLY A 33 -6.24 27.97 3.86
C GLY A 33 -7.01 26.65 3.75
N THR A 34 -7.60 26.43 2.58
CA THR A 34 -8.40 25.23 2.29
C THR A 34 -7.54 24.19 1.59
N SER A 35 -7.48 22.98 2.13
CA SER A 35 -6.99 21.81 1.42
C SER A 35 -8.17 21.06 0.81
N SER A 36 -8.02 20.59 -0.42
CA SER A 36 -9.04 19.79 -1.10
C SER A 36 -8.41 18.66 -1.88
N ALA A 37 -9.15 17.59 -2.08
CA ALA A 37 -8.77 16.48 -2.94
C ALA A 37 -9.99 15.79 -3.49
N GLU A 38 -9.84 15.19 -4.66
CA GLU A 38 -10.81 14.30 -5.27
C GLU A 38 -10.08 13.05 -5.76
N GLY A 39 -10.82 11.96 -5.88
CA GLY A 39 -10.24 10.71 -6.31
C GLY A 39 -11.18 9.52 -6.21
N SER A 40 -10.57 8.35 -6.14
CA SER A 40 -11.25 7.06 -6.00
C SER A 40 -10.62 6.21 -4.92
N PHE A 41 -11.39 5.30 -4.37
CA PHE A 41 -10.91 4.29 -3.44
C PHE A 41 -11.43 2.91 -3.82
N GLN A 42 -10.73 1.89 -3.33
CA GLN A 42 -11.14 0.51 -3.45
C GLN A 42 -10.92 -0.22 -2.12
N LEU A 43 -11.95 -0.92 -1.69
CA LEU A 43 -11.88 -1.87 -0.58
C LEU A 43 -11.80 -3.27 -1.16
N ARG A 44 -10.78 -4.00 -0.72
CA ARG A 44 -10.48 -5.36 -1.15
C ARG A 44 -10.39 -6.24 0.10
N PRO A 45 -11.54 -6.67 0.67
CA PRO A 45 -11.55 -7.37 1.95
C PRO A 45 -10.86 -8.73 1.91
N GLY A 46 -10.89 -9.41 0.76
CA GLY A 46 -10.24 -10.72 0.58
C GLY A 46 -8.72 -10.67 0.79
N SER A 47 -8.09 -9.55 0.44
CA SER A 47 -6.65 -9.31 0.60
C SER A 47 -6.30 -8.33 1.71
N GLY A 48 -7.30 -7.83 2.45
CA GLY A 48 -7.12 -6.83 3.51
C GLY A 48 -6.50 -5.53 2.98
N MET A 49 -6.86 -5.09 1.78
CA MET A 49 -6.31 -3.89 1.15
C MET A 49 -7.33 -2.76 1.08
N PHE A 50 -6.86 -1.55 1.43
CA PHE A 50 -7.52 -0.30 1.15
C PHE A 50 -6.65 0.53 0.21
N VAL A 51 -7.16 0.78 -1.00
CA VAL A 51 -6.44 1.47 -2.06
C VAL A 51 -7.08 2.83 -2.25
N VAL A 52 -6.28 3.90 -2.20
CA VAL A 52 -6.76 5.27 -2.45
C VAL A 52 -5.93 5.87 -3.58
N ARG A 53 -6.61 6.47 -4.55
CA ARG A 53 -5.99 7.21 -5.66
C ARG A 53 -6.57 8.61 -5.75
N MET A 54 -5.70 9.61 -5.65
CA MET A 54 -6.07 10.99 -5.87
C MET A 54 -5.99 11.33 -7.37
N SER A 55 -7.05 11.93 -7.92
CA SER A 55 -7.03 12.48 -9.29
C SER A 55 -6.59 13.94 -9.30
N ALA A 56 -6.93 14.70 -8.25
CA ALA A 56 -6.53 16.08 -8.08
C ALA A 56 -6.54 16.50 -6.60
N GLY A 57 -5.82 17.57 -6.29
CA GLY A 57 -5.87 18.20 -4.98
C GLY A 57 -4.51 18.48 -4.34
N SER A 58 -4.58 19.03 -3.14
CA SER A 58 -3.44 19.38 -2.28
C SER A 58 -3.57 18.80 -0.86
N ALA A 59 -4.68 18.15 -0.54
CA ALA A 59 -4.83 17.48 0.75
C ALA A 59 -3.85 16.32 0.87
N GLN A 60 -3.38 16.07 2.11
CA GLN A 60 -2.45 14.98 2.38
C GLN A 60 -3.20 13.64 2.36
N MET A 61 -2.56 12.60 1.83
CA MET A 61 -3.16 11.27 1.70
C MET A 61 -3.62 10.71 3.05
N ASP A 62 -2.82 10.89 4.11
CA ASP A 62 -3.17 10.41 5.45
C ASP A 62 -4.48 11.03 5.96
N GLU A 63 -4.69 12.34 5.75
CA GLU A 63 -5.94 12.98 6.13
C GLU A 63 -7.15 12.44 5.34
N ILE A 64 -6.94 12.07 4.07
CA ILE A 64 -7.98 11.50 3.22
C ILE A 64 -8.31 10.09 3.67
N VAL A 65 -7.31 9.27 3.97
CA VAL A 65 -7.48 7.89 4.45
C VAL A 65 -8.24 7.88 5.77
N ASP A 66 -7.84 8.72 6.74
CA ASP A 66 -8.54 8.85 8.02
C ASP A 66 -10.00 9.28 7.84
N ALA A 67 -10.26 10.25 6.95
CA ALA A 67 -11.61 10.72 6.67
C ALA A 67 -12.48 9.67 5.94
N LEU A 68 -11.86 8.82 5.12
CA LEU A 68 -12.55 7.72 4.44
C LEU A 68 -12.87 6.59 5.42
N ASP A 69 -11.94 6.22 6.30
CA ASP A 69 -12.13 5.21 7.35
C ASP A 69 -13.36 5.52 8.21
N GLU A 70 -13.42 6.72 8.79
CA GLU A 70 -14.55 7.17 9.63
C GLU A 70 -15.90 7.11 8.89
N LYS A 71 -15.91 7.49 7.61
CA LYS A 71 -17.14 7.51 6.81
C LYS A 71 -17.57 6.14 6.32
N LEU A 72 -16.63 5.31 5.89
CA LEU A 72 -16.92 3.99 5.34
C LEU A 72 -17.51 3.07 6.40
N ASP A 73 -17.08 3.19 7.65
CA ASP A 73 -17.67 2.51 8.79
C ASP A 73 -19.15 2.83 8.96
N SER A 74 -19.50 4.12 8.85
CA SER A 74 -20.89 4.58 8.95
C SER A 74 -21.76 4.15 7.77
N GLU A 75 -21.24 4.26 6.54
CA GLU A 75 -22.00 4.00 5.31
C GLU A 75 -22.19 2.49 5.05
N LEU A 76 -21.18 1.67 5.36
CA LEU A 76 -21.21 0.23 5.09
C LEU A 76 -21.73 -0.59 6.28
N GLY A 77 -21.98 0.04 7.43
CA GLY A 77 -22.52 -0.61 8.62
C GLY A 77 -21.65 -1.75 9.15
N ARG A 78 -20.36 -1.74 8.79
CA ARG A 78 -19.33 -2.69 9.20
C ARG A 78 -18.08 -1.90 9.52
N VAL A 79 -17.30 -2.36 10.49
CA VAL A 79 -16.01 -1.77 10.82
C VAL A 79 -15.00 -2.22 9.76
N ILE A 80 -14.50 -1.28 8.98
CA ILE A 80 -13.45 -1.42 7.97
C ILE A 80 -12.20 -0.80 8.56
N GLU A 81 -11.79 -1.24 9.76
CA GLU A 81 -10.61 -0.70 10.44
C GLU A 81 -9.41 -0.65 9.47
N VAL A 82 -9.06 0.55 9.00
CA VAL A 82 -7.86 0.75 8.20
C VAL A 82 -6.67 0.84 9.15
N HIS A 83 -6.03 -0.30 9.39
CA HIS A 83 -4.83 -0.32 10.21
C HIS A 83 -3.64 0.31 9.48
N SER A 84 -3.21 1.48 9.93
CA SER A 84 -1.88 2.01 9.64
C SER A 84 -0.87 1.51 10.68
N GLY A 85 0.38 1.24 10.28
CA GLY A 85 1.43 0.89 11.23
C GLY A 85 1.50 -0.59 11.64
N ILE A 86 0.75 -1.48 11.00
CA ILE A 86 0.95 -2.92 11.14
C ILE A 86 2.00 -3.34 10.12
N ALA A 87 3.17 -3.75 10.63
CA ALA A 87 4.21 -4.35 9.80
C ALA A 87 3.63 -5.57 9.09
N ASP A 88 4.00 -5.76 7.83
CA ASP A 88 3.48 -6.87 7.03
C ASP A 88 3.91 -8.20 7.66
N HIS A 89 2.95 -8.91 8.25
CA HIS A 89 3.17 -10.21 8.87
C HIS A 89 3.06 -11.37 7.89
N SER A 90 2.58 -11.14 6.66
CA SER A 90 2.46 -12.19 5.64
C SER A 90 3.74 -12.39 4.84
N ASN A 91 4.82 -11.69 5.16
CA ASN A 91 6.07 -11.70 4.39
C ASN A 91 5.90 -11.31 2.91
N ALA A 92 4.79 -10.65 2.54
CA ALA A 92 4.52 -10.33 1.14
C ALA A 92 5.56 -9.35 0.59
N ILE A 93 6.02 -8.40 1.41
CA ILE A 93 7.10 -7.50 1.00
C ILE A 93 8.41 -8.25 0.76
N TRP A 94 8.73 -9.29 1.55
CA TRP A 94 9.92 -10.12 1.28
C TRP A 94 9.83 -10.78 -0.10
N HIS A 95 8.69 -11.41 -0.42
CA HIS A 95 8.46 -11.99 -1.74
C HIS A 95 8.54 -10.98 -2.88
N LEU A 96 8.04 -9.76 -2.69
CA LEU A 96 8.18 -8.70 -3.70
C LEU A 96 9.64 -8.25 -3.88
N LEU A 97 10.46 -8.27 -2.82
CA LEU A 97 11.89 -7.98 -2.91
C LEU A 97 12.67 -9.07 -3.64
N GLU A 98 12.29 -10.34 -3.52
CA GLU A 98 12.90 -11.45 -4.28
C GLU A 98 12.73 -11.25 -5.80
N GLU A 99 11.57 -10.74 -6.21
CA GLU A 99 11.24 -10.46 -7.62
C GLU A 99 11.69 -9.06 -8.07
N ALA A 100 12.26 -8.26 -7.18
CA ALA A 100 12.67 -6.89 -7.49
C ALA A 100 13.88 -6.86 -8.42
N LYS A 101 13.79 -6.04 -9.47
CA LYS A 101 14.91 -5.76 -10.38
C LYS A 101 16.05 -5.05 -9.65
N TRP A 102 15.66 -4.14 -8.76
CA TRP A 102 16.57 -3.29 -8.02
C TRP A 102 15.98 -2.96 -6.67
N ILE A 103 16.80 -3.00 -5.64
CA ILE A 103 16.43 -2.63 -4.27
C ILE A 103 17.29 -1.44 -3.90
N SER A 104 16.66 -0.29 -3.69
CA SER A 104 17.32 0.96 -3.31
C SER A 104 17.68 0.95 -1.82
N SER A 105 16.72 0.59 -0.97
CA SER A 105 16.89 0.52 0.49
C SER A 105 15.88 -0.41 1.14
N VAL A 106 16.29 -1.03 2.26
CA VAL A 106 15.43 -1.84 3.12
C VAL A 106 15.76 -1.53 4.58
N ALA A 107 14.74 -1.38 5.40
CA ALA A 107 14.87 -1.37 6.85
C ALA A 107 13.96 -2.45 7.46
N ILE A 108 14.49 -3.12 8.48
CA ILE A 108 13.79 -4.17 9.22
C ILE A 108 13.61 -3.77 10.68
N ARG A 109 12.68 -4.43 11.37
CA ARG A 109 12.56 -4.31 12.82
C ARG A 109 13.54 -5.24 13.53
N PHE A 110 14.79 -4.81 13.70
CA PHE A 110 15.81 -5.59 14.39
C PHE A 110 15.80 -5.27 15.89
N ARG A 111 15.52 -6.28 16.74
CA ARG A 111 15.44 -6.12 18.22
C ARG A 111 14.47 -5.02 18.69
N GLY A 112 13.40 -4.79 17.93
CA GLY A 112 12.39 -3.79 18.24
C GLY A 112 12.69 -2.38 17.74
N GLU A 113 13.85 -2.15 17.10
CA GLU A 113 14.23 -0.86 16.54
C GLU A 113 14.19 -0.90 15.00
N ARG A 114 13.96 0.27 14.39
CA ARG A 114 14.13 0.45 12.95
C ARG A 114 15.61 0.41 12.63
N THR A 115 16.04 -0.56 11.85
CA THR A 115 17.46 -0.70 11.47
C THR A 115 17.58 -0.88 9.96
N PRO A 116 18.27 0.04 9.25
CA PRO A 116 18.63 -0.13 7.85
C PRO A 116 19.49 -1.38 7.65
N LEU A 117 19.20 -2.16 6.61
CA LEU A 117 19.93 -3.38 6.32
C LEU A 117 21.40 -3.10 5.97
N ALA A 118 21.68 -1.95 5.35
CA ALA A 118 23.04 -1.50 5.06
C ALA A 118 23.91 -1.39 6.33
N GLU A 119 23.35 -0.86 7.43
CA GLU A 119 24.07 -0.75 8.71
C GLU A 119 24.38 -2.12 9.31
N LEU A 120 23.42 -3.06 9.26
CA LEU A 120 23.64 -4.44 9.73
C LEU A 120 24.75 -5.15 8.96
N ARG A 121 24.82 -4.92 7.65
CA ARG A 121 25.86 -5.46 6.80
C ARG A 121 27.24 -4.88 7.14
N GLU A 122 27.33 -3.58 7.32
CA GLU A 122 28.59 -2.88 7.61
C GLU A 122 29.12 -3.17 9.03
N GLU A 123 28.24 -3.14 10.04
CA GLU A 123 28.65 -3.24 11.44
C GLU A 123 28.74 -4.69 11.96
N LYS A 124 27.84 -5.55 11.47
CA LYS A 124 27.64 -6.90 12.04
C LYS A 124 27.87 -8.01 11.04
N ASN A 125 28.17 -7.68 9.78
CA ASN A 125 28.33 -8.64 8.69
C ASN A 125 27.11 -9.58 8.55
N ILE A 126 25.92 -9.03 8.74
CA ILE A 126 24.63 -9.70 8.55
C ILE A 126 24.14 -9.34 7.15
N SER A 127 23.85 -10.33 6.31
CA SER A 127 23.34 -10.12 4.95
C SER A 127 21.81 -10.12 4.90
N MET A 128 21.24 -9.90 3.71
CA MET A 128 19.79 -9.97 3.50
C MET A 128 19.26 -11.37 3.77
N GLU A 129 20.00 -12.39 3.31
CA GLU A 129 19.67 -13.81 3.47
C GLU A 129 19.66 -14.24 4.96
N ASP A 130 20.42 -13.55 5.82
CA ASP A 130 20.45 -13.84 7.27
C ASP A 130 19.21 -13.29 8.01
N VAL A 131 18.47 -12.35 7.41
CA VAL A 131 17.34 -11.66 8.05
C VAL A 131 16.01 -11.89 7.33
N GLU A 132 16.07 -12.44 6.13
CA GLU A 132 14.94 -12.77 5.29
C GLU A 132 13.94 -13.63 6.05
N TYR A 133 12.66 -13.25 6.04
CA TYR A 133 11.57 -13.94 6.74
C TYR A 133 11.68 -14.04 8.28
N GLU A 134 12.84 -13.74 8.86
CA GLU A 134 13.09 -13.74 10.31
C GLU A 134 12.71 -12.41 10.97
N TYR A 135 12.86 -11.30 10.23
CA TYR A 135 12.51 -9.97 10.70
C TYR A 135 11.51 -9.31 9.75
N PRO A 136 10.48 -8.64 10.28
CA PRO A 136 9.54 -7.94 9.44
C PRO A 136 10.21 -6.71 8.82
N ILE A 137 9.93 -6.49 7.54
CA ILE A 137 10.25 -5.25 6.84
C ILE A 137 9.32 -4.16 7.38
N ILE A 138 9.90 -3.00 7.62
CA ILE A 138 9.16 -1.79 8.03
C ILE A 138 9.25 -0.70 6.97
N GLU A 139 10.28 -0.75 6.11
CA GLU A 139 10.46 0.18 5.01
C GLU A 139 11.21 -0.52 3.88
N ALA A 140 10.77 -0.30 2.63
CA ALA A 140 11.50 -0.72 1.45
C ALA A 140 11.25 0.23 0.27
N ASP A 141 12.30 0.50 -0.50
CA ASP A 141 12.25 1.21 -1.79
C ASP A 141 12.87 0.29 -2.84
N PHE A 142 12.08 -0.11 -3.82
CA PHE A 142 12.47 -1.09 -4.82
C PHE A 142 11.75 -0.90 -6.16
N ILE A 143 12.33 -1.46 -7.21
CA ILE A 143 11.83 -1.39 -8.59
C ILE A 143 11.38 -2.78 -9.02
N LEU A 144 10.12 -2.89 -9.45
CA LEU A 144 9.57 -4.07 -10.10
C LEU A 144 9.62 -3.92 -11.63
N GLU A 145 9.93 -5.00 -12.35
CA GLU A 145 9.68 -5.06 -13.79
C GLU A 145 8.24 -5.43 -14.06
N THR A 146 7.64 -4.75 -15.05
CA THR A 146 6.33 -5.12 -15.56
C THR A 146 6.47 -6.02 -16.80
N PRO A 147 5.48 -6.86 -17.11
CA PRO A 147 5.51 -7.72 -18.31
C PRO A 147 5.66 -6.95 -19.63
N TRP A 148 5.28 -5.67 -19.68
CA TRP A 148 5.42 -4.78 -20.83
C TRP A 148 6.70 -3.93 -20.80
N GLY A 149 7.61 -4.16 -19.84
CA GLY A 149 8.96 -3.59 -19.82
C GLY A 149 9.06 -2.16 -19.28
N ALA A 150 8.01 -1.64 -18.63
CA ALA A 150 8.03 -0.35 -17.96
C ALA A 150 8.26 -0.56 -16.45
N PRO A 151 9.48 -0.35 -15.93
CA PRO A 151 9.75 -0.56 -14.51
C PRO A 151 8.97 0.45 -13.66
N VAL A 152 8.56 0.02 -12.47
CA VAL A 152 7.78 0.85 -11.54
C VAL A 152 8.47 0.89 -10.18
N ASN A 153 8.56 2.09 -9.61
CA ASN A 153 9.07 2.28 -8.26
C ASN A 153 7.95 2.01 -7.26
N VAL A 154 8.27 1.21 -6.24
CA VAL A 154 7.37 0.85 -5.16
C VAL A 154 8.04 1.22 -3.83
N ILE A 155 7.31 1.98 -3.02
CA ILE A 155 7.74 2.36 -1.68
C ILE A 155 6.79 1.69 -0.70
N TYR A 156 7.34 0.91 0.23
CA TYR A 156 6.63 0.34 1.36
C TYR A 156 7.08 1.05 2.64
N GLU A 157 6.15 1.49 3.47
CA GLU A 157 6.43 2.03 4.79
C GLU A 157 5.29 1.69 5.77
N ASP A 158 5.60 0.91 6.81
CA ASP A 158 4.71 0.62 7.94
C ASP A 158 3.27 0.22 7.52
N GLY A 159 3.17 -0.69 6.54
CA GLY A 159 1.90 -1.20 6.02
C GLY A 159 1.30 -0.39 4.87
N LYS A 160 1.86 0.78 4.55
CA LYS A 160 1.47 1.61 3.40
C LYS A 160 2.33 1.24 2.19
N ILE A 161 1.72 1.26 1.01
CA ILE A 161 2.40 1.05 -0.27
C ILE A 161 2.06 2.19 -1.20
N GLU A 162 3.10 2.82 -1.74
CA GLU A 162 3.02 3.81 -2.81
C GLU A 162 3.58 3.20 -4.10
N VAL A 163 2.85 3.35 -5.19
CA VAL A 163 3.25 2.87 -6.53
C VAL A 163 3.38 4.08 -7.44
N ALA A 164 4.60 4.42 -7.82
CA ALA A 164 4.87 5.62 -8.62
C ALA A 164 4.60 5.38 -10.11
N THR A 165 3.32 5.40 -10.50
CA THR A 165 2.88 5.23 -11.88
C THR A 165 1.59 6.00 -12.17
N ASP A 166 1.45 6.46 -13.42
CA ASP A 166 0.24 7.04 -13.99
C ASP A 166 -0.61 6.01 -14.78
N SER A 167 -0.11 4.79 -14.93
CA SER A 167 -0.78 3.70 -15.64
C SER A 167 -1.67 2.89 -14.69
N ASP A 168 -2.98 2.89 -14.97
CA ASP A 168 -3.95 2.05 -14.25
C ASP A 168 -3.59 0.57 -14.29
N GLU A 169 -3.12 0.10 -15.45
CA GLU A 169 -2.70 -1.28 -15.68
C GLU A 169 -1.47 -1.63 -14.83
N THR A 170 -0.46 -0.75 -14.79
CA THR A 170 0.74 -0.96 -13.98
C THR A 170 0.44 -0.98 -12.51
N HIS A 171 -0.35 -0.03 -12.05
CA HIS A 171 -0.71 0.01 -10.65
C HIS A 171 -1.56 -1.21 -10.27
N GLU A 172 -2.52 -1.64 -11.10
CA GLU A 172 -3.30 -2.85 -10.82
C GLU A 172 -2.42 -4.11 -10.77
N TYR A 173 -1.47 -4.22 -11.70
CA TYR A 173 -0.51 -5.33 -11.70
C TYR A 173 0.31 -5.41 -10.41
N VAL A 174 0.83 -4.27 -9.92
CA VAL A 174 1.56 -4.24 -8.65
C VAL A 174 0.66 -4.65 -7.47
N LEU A 175 -0.60 -4.21 -7.45
CA LEU A 175 -1.54 -4.64 -6.42
C LEU A 175 -1.76 -6.16 -6.47
N GLN A 176 -1.92 -6.74 -7.66
CA GLN A 176 -2.09 -8.19 -7.81
C GLN A 176 -0.86 -8.98 -7.37
N LEU A 177 0.35 -8.48 -7.63
CA LEU A 177 1.57 -9.10 -7.11
C LEU A 177 1.59 -9.10 -5.58
N LEU A 178 1.22 -7.99 -4.96
CA LEU A 178 1.13 -7.89 -3.50
C LEU A 178 0.10 -8.88 -2.94
N GLU A 179 -1.09 -8.93 -3.54
CA GLU A 179 -2.11 -9.87 -3.08
C GLU A 179 -1.63 -11.32 -3.23
N ALA A 180 -1.04 -11.67 -4.38
CA ALA A 180 -0.49 -13.00 -4.63
C ALA A 180 0.57 -13.38 -3.59
N ALA A 181 1.43 -12.44 -3.22
CA ALA A 181 2.42 -12.62 -2.17
C ALA A 181 1.81 -12.77 -0.77
N ARG A 182 0.67 -12.11 -0.48
CA ARG A 182 -0.06 -12.25 0.79
C ARG A 182 -0.80 -13.58 0.94
N ALA A 183 -1.09 -14.27 -0.17
CA ALA A 183 -1.86 -15.51 -0.18
C ALA A 183 -1.01 -16.78 -0.07
N GLN A 184 0.33 -16.64 0.00
CA GLN A 184 1.28 -17.74 0.18
C GLN A 184 1.46 -18.08 1.67
#